data_AF-X6N3D9-F1
#
_entry.id   AF-X6N3D9-F1
#
_cell.length_a   1.000
_cell.length_b   1.000
_cell.length_c   1.000
_cell.angle_alpha   90.00
_cell.angle_beta   90.00
_cell.angle_gamma   90.00
#
_symmetry.space_group_name_H-M   'P 1'
#
loop_
_entity.id
_entity.type
_entity.pdbx_description
1 polymer ?
#
loop_
_entity_poly.entity_id
_entity_poly.type
_entity_poly.pdbx_seq_one_letter_code
_entity_poly.pdbx_strand_id
1 'polypeptide(L)'
;MLSRAHVVWYKHNDMNHLLKCLQTVQEDSQRHKRPLNRRFIITEGIFRSSGDISDLREIVKLKEEYKYRLYVDDSHGLGVLHSKGSPGYWNIPFDKIDVYVSSMDTALGSTGAFCVGSRQITDHQRLSAPGYVFTASSPMFQCTAAQKALELLQSEGRVLVNQLLSNAKLTREKLKDRGIFYLFLLHIKKKKGKRWRLLGNPESPLIHIRLLNVSDKRADVYLEDITLQCRQKGVLVFPASYLPQEFGIREKSSPKPSLCICVTAQHTPKQLETAAGIIVETVSKVLESSSYVSEESDLDSSVAQ
;
A
#
# COMPACT_ATOMS: atom_id res chain seq x y z
N MET A 1 21.07 9.22 0.32
CA MET A 1 20.79 7.91 -0.31
C MET A 1 22.12 7.20 -0.53
N LEU A 2 22.37 6.08 0.16
CA LEU A 2 23.67 5.38 0.16
C LEU A 2 24.07 4.83 -1.22
N SER A 3 23.12 4.56 -2.11
CA SER A 3 23.37 4.00 -3.45
C SER A 3 24.07 4.95 -4.41
N ARG A 4 24.03 6.27 -4.17
CA ARG A 4 24.49 7.33 -5.09
C ARG A 4 23.91 7.20 -6.52
N ALA A 5 22.82 6.47 -6.68
CA ALA A 5 22.17 6.27 -7.96
C ALA A 5 21.43 7.54 -8.41
N HIS A 6 21.32 7.73 -9.73
CA HIS A 6 20.41 8.71 -10.31
C HIS A 6 18.96 8.22 -10.17
N VAL A 7 18.13 8.94 -9.41
CA VAL A 7 16.74 8.55 -9.12
C VAL A 7 15.78 9.37 -9.96
N VAL A 8 14.93 8.66 -10.71
CA VAL A 8 13.82 9.25 -11.47
C VAL A 8 12.52 8.73 -10.87
N TRP A 9 11.66 9.64 -10.44
CA TRP A 9 10.35 9.31 -9.88
C TRP A 9 9.29 9.35 -10.98
N TYR A 10 8.45 8.32 -11.05
CA TYR A 10 7.24 8.34 -11.85
C TYR A 10 6.00 8.50 -10.95
N LYS A 11 4.85 8.80 -11.55
CA LYS A 11 3.61 9.10 -10.81
C LYS A 11 3.03 7.78 -10.32
N HIS A 12 2.42 7.80 -9.13
CA HIS A 12 1.84 6.61 -8.51
C HIS A 12 0.95 5.83 -9.49
N ASN A 13 1.33 4.58 -9.74
CA ASN A 13 0.66 3.65 -10.66
C ASN A 13 0.36 4.19 -12.08
N ASP A 14 1.12 5.19 -12.56
CA ASP A 14 0.92 5.81 -13.87
C ASP A 14 1.95 5.28 -14.88
N MET A 15 1.53 4.33 -15.71
CA MET A 15 2.39 3.68 -16.70
C MET A 15 2.78 4.61 -17.85
N ASN A 16 1.95 5.61 -18.17
CA ASN A 16 2.29 6.60 -19.19
C ASN A 16 3.40 7.52 -18.71
N HIS A 17 3.37 7.92 -17.43
CA HIS A 17 4.47 8.70 -16.86
C HIS A 17 5.73 7.85 -16.70
N LEU A 18 5.61 6.57 -16.31
CA LEU A 18 6.75 5.64 -16.32
C LEU A 18 7.40 5.55 -17.70
N LEU A 19 6.62 5.32 -18.76
CA LEU A 19 7.11 5.29 -20.14
C LEU A 19 7.88 6.57 -20.50
N LYS A 20 7.32 7.75 -20.21
CA LYS A 20 8.00 9.03 -20.43
C LYS A 20 9.33 9.11 -19.68
N CYS A 21 9.39 8.69 -18.42
CA CYS A 21 10.62 8.66 -17.64
C CYS A 21 11.69 7.74 -18.29
N LEU A 22 11.28 6.56 -18.78
CA LEU A 22 12.19 5.62 -19.45
C LEU A 22 12.74 6.19 -20.76
N GLN A 23 11.88 6.84 -21.56
CA GLN A 23 12.27 7.54 -22.79
C GLN A 23 13.29 8.65 -22.50
N THR A 24 13.02 9.52 -21.53
CA THR A 24 13.94 10.60 -21.15
C THR A 24 15.31 10.08 -20.71
N VAL A 25 15.36 9.00 -19.92
CA VAL A 25 16.64 8.41 -19.49
C VAL A 25 17.38 7.77 -20.68
N GLN A 26 16.65 7.15 -21.61
CA GLN A 26 17.23 6.57 -22.81
C GLN A 26 17.83 7.64 -23.73
N GLU A 27 17.10 8.72 -23.98
CA GLU A 27 17.55 9.89 -24.76
C GLU A 27 18.80 10.53 -24.14
N ASP A 28 18.80 10.78 -22.82
CA ASP A 28 19.96 11.33 -22.11
C ASP A 28 21.20 10.44 -22.26
N SER A 29 21.02 9.13 -22.16
CA SER A 29 22.11 8.15 -22.31
C SER A 29 22.67 8.16 -23.72
N GLN A 30 21.82 8.26 -24.75
CA GLN A 30 22.24 8.33 -26.15
C GLN A 30 22.96 9.65 -26.45
N ARG A 31 22.41 10.78 -25.99
CA ARG A 31 23.00 12.12 -26.18
C ARG A 31 24.42 12.21 -25.61
N HIS A 32 24.65 11.64 -24.43
CA HIS A 32 25.95 11.68 -23.75
C HIS A 32 26.83 10.47 -24.07
N LYS A 33 26.43 9.60 -25.01
CA LYS A 33 27.13 8.35 -25.37
C LYS A 33 27.53 7.50 -24.15
N ARG A 34 26.69 7.53 -23.10
CA ARG A 34 26.97 6.80 -21.86
C ARG A 34 26.74 5.31 -22.10
N PRO A 35 27.59 4.43 -21.54
CA PRO A 35 27.35 2.99 -21.59
C PRO A 35 26.01 2.65 -20.91
N LEU A 36 25.44 1.50 -21.29
CA LEU A 36 24.26 0.95 -20.63
C LEU A 36 24.59 0.60 -19.18
N ASN A 37 24.29 1.53 -18.27
CA ASN A 37 24.44 1.35 -16.84
C ASN A 37 23.42 0.33 -16.30
N ARG A 38 23.65 -0.16 -15.08
CA ARG A 38 22.62 -0.94 -14.36
C ARG A 38 21.45 -0.02 -14.04
N ARG A 39 20.30 -0.28 -14.64
CA ARG A 39 19.06 0.48 -14.43
C ARG A 39 18.01 -0.43 -13.79
N PHE A 40 17.23 0.14 -12.88
CA PHE A 40 16.21 -0.57 -12.12
C PHE A 40 14.88 0.17 -12.21
N ILE A 41 13.79 -0.57 -12.40
CA ILE A 41 12.45 -0.13 -12.05
C ILE A 41 12.17 -0.73 -10.68
N ILE A 42 11.74 0.10 -9.72
CA ILE A 42 11.44 -0.30 -8.35
C ILE A 42 9.96 0.00 -8.11
N THR A 43 9.20 -0.99 -7.64
CA THR A 43 7.77 -0.84 -7.37
C THR A 43 7.32 -1.74 -6.21
N GLU A 44 6.18 -1.39 -5.60
CA GLU A 44 5.48 -2.28 -4.66
C GLU A 44 4.48 -3.14 -5.44
N GLY A 45 4.23 -4.37 -5.00
CA GLY A 45 3.15 -5.20 -5.53
C GLY A 45 1.77 -4.67 -5.12
N ILE A 46 1.55 -4.55 -3.80
CA ILE A 46 0.47 -3.75 -3.22
C ILE A 46 1.09 -2.55 -2.53
N PHE A 47 0.66 -1.36 -2.92
CA PHE A 47 1.10 -0.13 -2.29
C PHE A 47 0.49 0.01 -0.89
N ARG A 48 1.32 -0.07 0.15
CA ARG A 48 0.88 0.01 1.56
C ARG A 48 0.05 1.27 1.87
N SER A 49 0.33 2.37 1.19
CA SER A 49 -0.24 3.70 1.47
C SER A 49 -1.60 3.96 0.83
N SER A 50 -1.97 3.17 -0.18
CA SER A 50 -3.21 3.35 -0.92
C SER A 50 -4.06 2.09 -0.99
N GLY A 51 -3.44 0.91 -0.87
CA GLY A 51 -4.06 -0.37 -1.16
C GLY A 51 -4.20 -0.63 -2.67
N ASP A 52 -3.59 0.18 -3.53
CA ASP A 52 -3.57 -0.06 -4.97
C ASP A 52 -2.63 -1.23 -5.31
N ILE A 53 -2.91 -1.92 -6.41
CA ILE A 53 -2.05 -2.99 -6.95
C ILE A 53 -1.31 -2.41 -8.15
N SER A 54 0.01 -2.60 -8.21
CA SER A 54 0.81 -2.16 -9.36
C SER A 54 0.47 -2.94 -10.62
N ASP A 55 0.45 -2.27 -11.77
CA ASP A 55 0.30 -2.93 -13.06
C ASP A 55 1.63 -3.60 -13.48
N LEU A 56 1.93 -4.75 -12.85
CA LEU A 56 3.16 -5.48 -13.16
C LEU A 56 3.20 -5.97 -14.61
N ARG A 57 2.05 -6.14 -15.29
CA ARG A 57 2.03 -6.58 -16.69
C ARG A 57 2.68 -5.53 -17.58
N GLU A 58 2.25 -4.28 -17.46
CA GLU A 58 2.83 -3.19 -18.25
C GLU A 58 4.26 -2.87 -17.79
N ILE A 59 4.56 -2.94 -16.49
CA ILE A 59 5.93 -2.74 -15.99
C ILE A 59 6.90 -3.78 -16.56
N VAL A 60 6.50 -5.07 -16.62
CA VAL A 60 7.33 -6.13 -17.22
C VAL A 60 7.54 -5.89 -18.71
N LYS A 61 6.51 -5.46 -19.44
CA LYS A 61 6.65 -5.11 -20.86
C LYS A 61 7.65 -3.96 -21.05
N LEU A 62 7.50 -2.88 -20.28
CA LEU A 62 8.38 -1.71 -20.35
C LEU A 62 9.82 -2.03 -19.93
N LYS A 63 10.02 -2.87 -18.91
CA LYS A 63 11.37 -3.22 -18.45
C LYS A 63 12.13 -4.04 -19.49
N GLU A 64 11.45 -4.90 -20.25
CA GLU A 64 12.05 -5.66 -21.35
C GLU A 64 12.41 -4.75 -22.53
N GLU A 65 11.49 -3.87 -22.94
CA GLU A 65 11.69 -2.93 -24.05
C GLU A 65 12.87 -1.97 -23.79
N TYR A 66 12.93 -1.39 -22.59
CA TYR A 66 13.95 -0.41 -22.21
C TYR A 66 15.18 -1.02 -21.53
N LYS A 67 15.24 -2.34 -21.37
CA LYS A 67 16.36 -3.11 -20.78
C LYS A 67 16.66 -2.74 -19.31
N TYR A 68 15.63 -2.62 -18.50
CA TYR A 68 15.72 -2.40 -17.06
C TYR A 68 15.59 -3.71 -16.28
N ARG A 69 16.20 -3.77 -15.10
CA ARG A 69 15.92 -4.81 -14.10
C ARG A 69 14.70 -4.40 -13.28
N LEU A 70 13.87 -5.35 -12.90
CA LEU A 70 12.68 -5.11 -12.11
C LEU A 70 12.91 -5.55 -10.66
N TYR A 71 12.71 -4.62 -9.72
CA TYR A 71 12.71 -4.85 -8.29
C TYR A 71 11.26 -4.68 -7.78
N VAL A 72 10.67 -5.73 -7.23
CA VAL A 72 9.32 -5.71 -6.68
C VAL A 72 9.38 -5.97 -5.18
N ASP A 73 8.87 -5.04 -4.38
CA ASP A 73 8.54 -5.28 -2.97
C ASP A 73 7.09 -5.76 -2.88
N ASP A 74 6.90 -7.03 -2.56
CA ASP A 74 5.60 -7.67 -2.47
C ASP A 74 5.23 -8.05 -1.03
N SER A 75 5.76 -7.31 -0.05
CA SER A 75 5.53 -7.53 1.39
C SER A 75 4.07 -7.60 1.78
N HIS A 76 3.19 -6.87 1.08
CA HIS A 76 1.74 -6.90 1.30
C HIS A 76 0.97 -7.78 0.30
N GLY A 77 1.64 -8.32 -0.73
CA GLY A 77 1.04 -9.19 -1.72
C GLY A 77 1.21 -10.68 -1.42
N LEU A 78 2.40 -11.12 -0.96
CA LEU A 78 2.67 -12.54 -0.68
C LEU A 78 1.63 -13.12 0.29
N GLY A 79 1.07 -14.29 -0.03
CA GLY A 79 0.06 -14.94 0.81
C GLY A 79 -1.29 -14.21 0.87
N VAL A 80 -1.44 -13.13 0.10
CA VAL A 80 -2.63 -12.26 0.09
C VAL A 80 -3.27 -12.21 -1.29
N LEU A 81 -2.51 -11.95 -2.35
CA LEU A 81 -3.02 -11.93 -3.72
C LEU A 81 -2.79 -13.29 -4.36
N HIS A 82 -3.88 -14.00 -4.68
CA HIS A 82 -3.84 -15.31 -5.33
C HIS A 82 -2.77 -16.28 -4.75
N SER A 83 -2.52 -16.22 -3.43
CA SER A 83 -1.45 -16.91 -2.67
C SER A 83 0.01 -16.57 -3.03
N LYS A 84 0.31 -16.29 -4.30
CA LYS A 84 1.67 -16.05 -4.82
C LYS A 84 2.02 -14.56 -4.97
N GLY A 85 1.20 -13.68 -4.42
CA GLY A 85 1.43 -12.25 -4.46
C GLY A 85 1.11 -11.58 -5.79
N SER A 86 1.60 -10.35 -5.97
CA SER A 86 1.36 -9.58 -7.19
C SER A 86 1.80 -10.27 -8.49
N PRO A 87 2.86 -11.10 -8.54
CA PRO A 87 3.17 -11.88 -9.74
C PRO A 87 2.09 -12.94 -10.03
N GLY A 88 1.61 -13.62 -9.00
CA GLY A 88 0.51 -14.59 -9.10
C GLY A 88 -0.81 -13.96 -9.53
N TYR A 89 -1.07 -12.75 -9.05
CA TYR A 89 -2.24 -11.95 -9.43
C TYR A 89 -2.28 -11.69 -10.94
N TRP A 90 -1.15 -11.27 -11.51
CA TRP A 90 -1.04 -10.95 -12.93
C TRP A 90 -0.72 -12.14 -13.84
N ASN A 91 -0.47 -13.32 -13.27
CA ASN A 91 0.05 -14.51 -13.94
C ASN A 91 1.41 -14.26 -14.62
N ILE A 92 2.29 -13.56 -13.92
CA ILE A 92 3.65 -13.24 -14.37
C ILE A 92 4.61 -14.30 -13.82
N PRO A 93 5.42 -14.94 -14.69
CA PRO A 93 6.48 -15.82 -14.25
C PRO A 93 7.50 -15.08 -13.36
N PHE A 94 7.94 -15.71 -12.26
CA PHE A 94 8.87 -15.09 -11.31
C PHE A 94 10.23 -14.76 -11.94
N ASP A 95 10.64 -15.42 -13.03
CA ASP A 95 11.89 -15.12 -13.75
C ASP A 95 11.83 -13.78 -14.52
N LYS A 96 10.65 -13.19 -14.70
CA LYS A 96 10.48 -11.83 -15.20
C LYS A 96 10.74 -10.77 -14.14
N ILE A 97 10.90 -11.14 -12.87
CA ILE A 97 11.22 -10.23 -11.77
C ILE A 97 12.67 -10.50 -11.35
N ASP A 98 13.54 -9.52 -11.58
CA ASP A 98 14.98 -9.67 -11.32
C ASP A 98 15.29 -9.74 -9.82
N VAL A 99 14.54 -8.98 -9.02
CA VAL A 99 14.62 -8.98 -7.56
C VAL A 99 13.22 -8.91 -6.98
N TYR A 100 12.80 -9.98 -6.30
CA TYR A 100 11.54 -10.04 -5.56
C TYR A 100 11.85 -9.98 -4.07
N VAL A 101 11.21 -9.08 -3.35
CA VAL A 101 11.36 -8.93 -1.89
C VAL A 101 10.02 -9.09 -1.23
N SER A 102 10.01 -9.72 -0.06
CA SER A 102 8.83 -9.75 0.79
C SER A 102 9.23 -9.77 2.26
N SER A 103 8.46 -9.07 3.08
CA SER A 103 8.46 -9.22 4.52
C SER A 103 7.87 -10.58 4.94
N MET A 104 8.33 -11.09 6.07
CA MET A 104 7.79 -12.23 6.81
C MET A 104 6.81 -11.79 7.92
N ASP A 105 6.69 -10.49 8.16
CA ASP A 105 5.89 -9.90 9.25
C ASP A 105 4.38 -9.89 8.93
N THR A 106 4.03 -10.03 7.65
CA THR A 106 2.66 -9.90 7.16
C THR A 106 1.95 -11.24 7.12
N ALA A 107 1.78 -11.84 5.94
CA ALA A 107 1.03 -13.09 5.78
C ALA A 107 1.72 -14.30 6.43
N LEU A 108 3.04 -14.24 6.65
CA LEU A 108 3.79 -15.34 7.25
C LEU A 108 3.81 -15.32 8.78
N GLY A 109 3.36 -14.23 9.41
CA GLY A 109 3.24 -14.14 10.87
C GLY A 109 4.55 -14.37 11.65
N SER A 110 5.70 -14.12 11.04
CA SER A 110 7.02 -14.23 11.67
C SER A 110 7.68 -12.84 11.72
N THR A 111 9.01 -12.74 11.79
CA THR A 111 9.69 -11.45 11.64
C THR A 111 10.90 -11.51 10.71
N GLY A 112 11.09 -10.45 9.91
CA GLY A 112 12.21 -10.27 8.99
C GLY A 112 11.76 -10.16 7.54
N ALA A 113 12.68 -10.27 6.60
CA ALA A 113 12.38 -10.21 5.18
C ALA A 113 13.31 -11.13 4.39
N PHE A 114 12.92 -11.46 3.16
CA PHE A 114 13.73 -12.24 2.24
C PHE A 114 13.73 -11.62 0.84
N CYS A 115 14.75 -11.98 0.07
CA CYS A 115 14.94 -11.56 -1.31
C CYS A 115 15.15 -12.79 -2.18
N VAL A 116 14.49 -12.83 -3.34
CA VAL A 116 14.59 -13.88 -4.35
C VAL A 116 15.04 -13.25 -5.65
N GLY A 117 15.98 -13.91 -6.32
CA GLY A 117 16.52 -13.49 -7.61
C GLY A 117 17.45 -14.55 -8.18
N SER A 118 18.18 -14.22 -9.24
CA SER A 118 19.19 -15.15 -9.76
C SER A 118 20.29 -15.41 -8.73
N ARG A 119 20.96 -16.55 -8.84
CA ARG A 119 22.09 -16.90 -7.97
C ARG A 119 23.17 -15.80 -7.96
N GLN A 120 23.44 -15.17 -9.10
CA GLN A 120 24.42 -14.07 -9.16
C GLN A 120 23.97 -12.86 -8.34
N ILE A 121 22.68 -12.53 -8.35
CA ILE A 121 22.11 -11.42 -7.57
C ILE A 121 22.17 -11.74 -6.08
N THR A 122 21.72 -12.94 -5.69
CA THR A 122 21.67 -13.34 -4.28
C THR A 122 23.08 -13.47 -3.69
N ASP A 123 24.03 -14.06 -4.41
CA ASP A 123 25.42 -14.19 -3.96
C ASP A 123 26.09 -12.81 -3.83
N HIS A 124 25.83 -11.90 -4.79
CA HIS A 124 26.33 -10.53 -4.68
C HIS A 124 25.78 -9.81 -3.45
N GLN A 125 24.47 -9.93 -3.17
CA GLN A 125 23.88 -9.34 -1.96
C GLN A 125 24.47 -9.93 -0.68
N ARG A 126 24.62 -11.27 -0.60
CA ARG A 126 25.19 -11.95 0.57
C ARG A 126 26.63 -11.53 0.87
N LEU A 127 27.43 -11.26 -0.16
CA LEU A 127 28.84 -10.89 -0.01
C LEU A 127 29.07 -9.38 0.16
N SER A 128 28.18 -8.55 -0.40
CA SER A 128 28.43 -7.10 -0.55
C SER A 128 27.48 -6.21 0.26
N ALA A 129 26.37 -6.72 0.80
CA ALA A 129 25.42 -5.91 1.56
C ALA A 129 25.84 -5.80 3.04
N PRO A 130 26.24 -4.61 3.54
CA PRO A 130 26.67 -4.47 4.93
C PRO A 130 25.57 -4.83 5.93
N GLY A 131 24.32 -4.52 5.59
CA GLY A 131 23.15 -4.86 6.42
C GLY A 131 22.86 -6.36 6.51
N TYR A 132 23.42 -7.20 5.63
CA TYR A 132 23.34 -8.66 5.72
C TYR A 132 24.57 -9.24 6.44
N VAL A 133 25.77 -8.72 6.15
CA VAL A 133 27.03 -9.24 6.69
C VAL A 133 27.24 -8.86 8.17
N PHE A 134 26.87 -7.64 8.56
CA PHE A 134 27.16 -7.09 9.89
C PHE A 134 25.94 -7.08 10.81
N THR A 135 25.03 -8.04 10.66
CA THR A 135 23.88 -8.26 11.55
C THR A 135 23.85 -9.69 12.06
N ALA A 136 23.27 -9.89 13.25
CA ALA A 136 22.95 -11.22 13.73
C ALA A 136 21.90 -11.88 12.83
N SER A 137 21.99 -13.19 12.66
CA SER A 137 20.98 -13.98 11.93
C SER A 137 19.65 -14.03 12.70
N SER A 138 18.55 -14.22 11.96
CA SER A 138 17.23 -14.46 12.56
C SER A 138 17.25 -15.68 13.50
N PRO A 139 16.63 -15.61 14.68
CA PRO A 139 16.43 -16.76 15.56
C PRO A 139 15.74 -17.94 14.87
N MET A 140 16.17 -19.16 15.22
CA MET A 140 15.68 -20.41 14.61
C MET A 140 14.14 -20.57 14.67
N PHE A 141 13.51 -20.15 15.78
CA PHE A 141 12.06 -20.27 15.95
C PHE A 141 11.29 -19.41 14.94
N GLN A 142 11.83 -18.24 14.55
CA GLN A 142 11.20 -17.36 13.57
C GLN A 142 11.27 -17.96 12.16
N CYS A 143 12.43 -18.53 11.80
CA CYS A 143 12.61 -19.23 10.54
C CYS A 143 11.66 -20.44 10.44
N THR A 144 11.52 -21.20 11.53
CA THR A 144 10.62 -22.37 11.59
C THR A 144 9.15 -21.96 11.44
N ALA A 145 8.73 -20.88 12.10
CA ALA A 145 7.39 -20.34 11.96
C ALA A 145 7.11 -19.87 10.51
N ALA A 146 8.04 -19.13 9.90
CA ALA A 146 7.92 -18.66 8.52
C ALA A 146 7.88 -19.83 7.51
N GLN A 147 8.72 -20.85 7.70
CA GLN A 147 8.70 -22.06 6.88
C GLN A 147 7.35 -22.76 6.99
N LYS A 148 6.81 -22.92 8.20
CA LYS A 148 5.51 -23.55 8.40
C LYS A 148 4.37 -22.75 7.77
N ALA A 149 4.41 -21.41 7.87
CA ALA A 149 3.45 -20.55 7.21
C ALA A 149 3.50 -20.68 5.67
N LEU A 150 4.70 -20.80 5.09
CA LEU A 150 4.87 -21.05 3.65
C LEU A 150 4.30 -22.41 3.23
N GLU A 151 4.54 -23.47 4.00
CA GLU A 151 3.93 -24.79 3.76
C GLU A 151 2.41 -24.72 3.75
N LEU A 152 1.81 -24.02 4.72
CA LEU A 152 0.36 -23.80 4.80
C LEU A 152 -0.17 -22.97 3.62
N LEU A 153 0.56 -21.94 3.20
CA LEU A 153 0.20 -21.17 2.02
C LEU A 153 0.25 -22.02 0.73
N GLN A 154 1.15 -23.00 0.65
CA GLN A 154 1.23 -23.92 -0.48
C GLN A 154 0.07 -24.93 -0.49
N SER A 155 -0.31 -25.49 0.67
CA SER A 155 -1.37 -26.50 0.76
C SER A 155 -2.78 -25.91 0.81
N GLU A 156 -2.98 -24.84 1.59
CA GLU A 156 -4.30 -24.30 1.96
C GLU A 156 -4.50 -22.84 1.50
N GLY A 157 -3.44 -22.19 0.99
CA GLY A 157 -3.45 -20.75 0.70
C GLY A 157 -4.55 -20.31 -0.25
N ARG A 158 -4.97 -21.14 -1.21
CA ARG A 158 -6.11 -20.82 -2.10
C ARG A 158 -7.39 -20.57 -1.32
N VAL A 159 -7.70 -21.43 -0.34
CA VAL A 159 -8.92 -21.33 0.47
C VAL A 159 -8.83 -20.11 1.40
N LEU A 160 -7.70 -19.97 2.10
CA LEU A 160 -7.46 -18.86 3.04
C LEU A 160 -7.51 -17.49 2.34
N VAL A 161 -6.88 -17.37 1.18
CA VAL A 161 -6.87 -16.13 0.39
C VAL A 161 -8.26 -15.81 -0.15
N ASN A 162 -9.00 -16.79 -0.67
CA ASN A 162 -10.36 -16.54 -1.14
C ASN A 162 -11.26 -16.04 0.01
N GLN A 163 -11.12 -16.63 1.21
CA GLN A 163 -11.86 -16.16 2.39
C GLN A 163 -11.44 -14.74 2.79
N LEU A 164 -10.15 -14.43 2.79
CA LEU A 164 -9.62 -13.08 3.05
C LEU A 164 -10.22 -12.06 2.06
N LEU A 165 -10.19 -12.35 0.76
CA LEU A 165 -10.71 -11.45 -0.27
C LEU A 165 -12.23 -11.27 -0.17
N SER A 166 -12.97 -12.33 0.15
CA SER A 166 -14.41 -12.26 0.44
C SER A 166 -14.69 -11.35 1.65
N ASN A 167 -13.91 -11.50 2.72
CA ASN A 167 -14.00 -10.66 3.92
C ASN A 167 -13.67 -9.19 3.63
N ALA A 168 -12.66 -8.94 2.79
CA ALA A 168 -12.30 -7.59 2.36
C ALA A 168 -13.42 -6.94 1.53
N LYS A 169 -13.99 -7.70 0.57
CA LYS A 169 -15.14 -7.26 -0.23
C LYS A 169 -16.34 -6.93 0.65
N LEU A 170 -16.70 -7.82 1.57
CA LEU A 170 -17.80 -7.62 2.51
C LEU A 170 -17.57 -6.35 3.35
N THR A 171 -16.36 -6.15 3.88
CA THR A 171 -16.02 -4.96 4.66
C THR A 171 -16.17 -3.68 3.82
N ARG A 172 -15.66 -3.68 2.58
CA ARG A 172 -15.81 -2.54 1.65
C ARG A 172 -17.29 -2.23 1.38
N GLU A 173 -18.11 -3.24 1.13
CA GLU A 173 -19.55 -3.09 0.89
C GLU A 173 -20.25 -2.50 2.12
N LYS A 174 -20.02 -3.07 3.32
CA LYS A 174 -20.65 -2.59 4.55
C LYS A 174 -20.22 -1.18 4.93
N LEU A 175 -18.96 -0.81 4.70
CA LEU A 175 -18.50 0.58 4.89
C LEU A 175 -19.22 1.54 3.93
N LYS A 176 -19.41 1.16 2.65
CA LYS A 176 -20.17 1.98 1.68
C LYS A 176 -21.64 2.12 2.06
N ASP A 177 -22.31 1.00 2.29
CA ASP A 177 -23.76 0.96 2.52
C ASP A 177 -24.13 1.69 3.81
N ARG A 178 -23.41 1.40 4.90
CA ARG A 178 -23.63 2.09 6.18
C ARG A 178 -23.24 3.55 6.09
N GLY A 179 -22.19 3.89 5.34
CA GLY A 179 -21.81 5.28 5.09
C GLY A 179 -22.93 6.07 4.43
N ILE A 180 -23.57 5.50 3.41
CA ILE A 180 -24.72 6.11 2.72
C ILE A 180 -25.92 6.22 3.67
N PHE A 181 -26.25 5.14 4.38
CA PHE A 181 -27.39 5.10 5.30
C PHE A 181 -27.26 6.10 6.46
N TYR A 182 -26.06 6.20 7.06
CA TYR A 182 -25.82 7.10 8.19
C TYR A 182 -25.89 8.58 7.76
N LEU A 183 -25.36 8.92 6.58
CA LEU A 183 -25.50 10.27 6.00
C LEU A 183 -26.97 10.66 5.75
N PHE A 184 -27.83 9.69 5.41
CA PHE A 184 -29.27 9.91 5.26
C PHE A 184 -29.95 10.23 6.59
N LEU A 185 -29.65 9.48 7.67
CA LEU A 185 -30.22 9.70 9.00
C LEU A 185 -29.90 11.09 9.57
N LEU A 186 -28.70 11.59 9.30
CA LEU A 186 -28.27 12.91 9.78
C LEU A 186 -28.87 14.08 9.00
N HIS A 187 -29.78 13.84 8.04
CA HIS A 187 -30.39 14.85 7.18
C HIS A 187 -29.36 15.75 6.46
N ILE A 188 -28.14 15.24 6.25
CA ILE A 188 -27.11 15.92 5.48
C ILE A 188 -27.57 15.89 4.03
N LYS A 189 -28.25 16.97 3.60
CA LYS A 189 -28.66 17.15 2.21
C LYS A 189 -27.43 16.96 1.32
N LYS A 190 -27.62 16.29 0.16
CA LYS A 190 -26.64 16.11 -0.94
C LYS A 190 -25.86 17.37 -1.38
N LYS A 191 -26.13 18.55 -0.79
CA LYS A 191 -25.46 19.84 -1.03
C LYS A 191 -24.09 19.99 -0.32
N LYS A 192 -23.79 19.27 0.76
CA LYS A 192 -22.40 19.18 1.28
C LYS A 192 -21.80 17.89 0.75
N GLY A 193 -20.73 17.98 -0.06
CA GLY A 193 -20.11 16.84 -0.74
C GLY A 193 -19.71 15.69 0.19
N LYS A 194 -19.33 14.54 -0.40
CA LYS A 194 -18.82 13.40 0.37
C LYS A 194 -17.68 13.87 1.30
N ARG A 195 -17.76 13.54 2.59
CA ARG A 195 -16.76 13.93 3.60
C ARG A 195 -15.61 12.94 3.76
N TRP A 196 -15.75 11.74 3.21
CA TRP A 196 -14.71 10.73 3.17
C TRP A 196 -14.88 9.82 1.96
N ARG A 197 -13.82 9.08 1.62
CA ARG A 197 -13.80 8.16 0.47
C ARG A 197 -13.01 6.90 0.82
N LEU A 198 -13.50 5.76 0.32
CA LEU A 198 -12.75 4.50 0.31
C LEU A 198 -11.74 4.48 -0.84
N LEU A 199 -10.52 4.06 -0.54
CA LEU A 199 -9.40 3.92 -1.46
C LEU A 199 -8.91 2.46 -1.46
N GLY A 200 -8.04 2.18 -2.42
CA GLY A 200 -7.44 0.88 -2.66
C GLY A 200 -8.18 0.07 -3.72
N ASN A 201 -7.43 -0.83 -4.35
CA ASN A 201 -7.96 -1.75 -5.34
C ASN A 201 -9.02 -2.67 -4.69
N PRO A 202 -10.18 -2.93 -5.33
CA PRO A 202 -11.19 -3.84 -4.81
C PRO A 202 -10.68 -5.24 -4.42
N GLU A 203 -9.63 -5.72 -5.10
CA GLU A 203 -9.00 -7.03 -4.88
C GLU A 203 -7.84 -6.97 -3.89
N SER A 204 -7.52 -5.79 -3.35
CA SER A 204 -6.59 -5.64 -2.23
C SER A 204 -7.34 -5.72 -0.90
N PRO A 205 -6.85 -6.48 0.10
CA PRO A 205 -7.43 -6.48 1.44
C PRO A 205 -7.05 -5.25 2.27
N LEU A 206 -6.13 -4.40 1.78
CA LEU A 206 -5.82 -3.13 2.41
C LEU A 206 -6.88 -2.10 2.00
N ILE A 207 -7.73 -1.74 2.96
CA ILE A 207 -8.83 -0.81 2.76
C ILE A 207 -8.45 0.51 3.43
N HIS A 208 -8.45 1.60 2.68
CA HIS A 208 -8.13 2.91 3.21
C HIS A 208 -9.37 3.80 3.22
N ILE A 209 -9.66 4.46 4.34
CA ILE A 209 -10.61 5.58 4.41
C ILE A 209 -9.83 6.88 4.45
N ARG A 210 -10.08 7.78 3.50
CA ARG A 210 -9.50 9.12 3.49
C ARG A 210 -10.57 10.16 3.72
N LEU A 211 -10.28 11.10 4.61
CA LEU A 211 -11.12 12.27 4.86
C LEU A 211 -10.98 13.26 3.69
N LEU A 212 -12.07 13.91 3.30
CA LEU A 212 -12.14 14.84 2.18
C LEU A 212 -12.31 16.28 2.71
N ASN A 213 -11.71 17.24 2.01
CA ASN A 213 -11.74 18.66 2.35
C ASN A 213 -11.20 18.95 3.77
N VAL A 214 -10.15 18.22 4.17
CA VAL A 214 -9.40 18.43 5.41
C VAL A 214 -7.93 18.55 5.04
N SER A 215 -7.21 19.48 5.67
CA SER A 215 -5.75 19.55 5.54
C SER A 215 -5.09 18.32 6.17
N ASP A 216 -3.95 17.88 5.65
CA ASP A 216 -3.30 16.65 6.13
C ASP A 216 -3.02 16.69 7.65
N LYS A 217 -2.56 17.84 8.18
CA LYS A 217 -2.34 18.04 9.64
C LYS A 217 -3.60 17.82 10.47
N ARG A 218 -4.76 18.33 10.02
CA ARG A 218 -6.04 18.11 10.73
C ARG A 218 -6.56 16.69 10.52
N ALA A 219 -6.31 16.10 9.35
CA ALA A 219 -6.71 14.74 9.06
C ALA A 219 -6.01 13.75 10.01
N ASP A 220 -4.71 13.93 10.30
CA ASP A 220 -3.98 13.11 11.27
C ASP A 220 -4.66 13.15 12.66
N VAL A 221 -4.98 14.35 13.17
CA VAL A 221 -5.67 14.52 14.47
C VAL A 221 -7.03 13.82 14.47
N TYR A 222 -7.83 14.00 13.41
CA TYR A 222 -9.14 13.33 13.31
C TYR A 222 -9.01 11.82 13.22
N LEU A 223 -8.03 11.30 12.48
CA LEU A 223 -7.81 9.86 12.34
C LEU A 223 -7.33 9.23 13.66
N GLU A 224 -6.53 9.93 14.45
CA GLU A 224 -6.15 9.52 15.80
C GLU A 224 -7.37 9.46 16.74
N ASP A 225 -8.22 10.49 16.74
CA ASP A 225 -9.45 10.51 17.55
C ASP A 225 -10.43 9.39 17.13
N ILE A 226 -10.64 9.20 15.83
CA ILE A 226 -11.43 8.10 15.28
C ILE A 226 -10.88 6.76 15.76
N THR A 227 -9.55 6.58 15.74
CA THR A 227 -8.89 5.36 16.18
C THR A 227 -9.12 5.10 17.67
N LEU A 228 -8.99 6.12 18.50
CA LEU A 228 -9.20 6.02 19.95
C LEU A 228 -10.66 5.65 20.28
N GLN A 229 -11.62 6.31 19.63
CA GLN A 229 -13.04 6.05 19.84
C GLN A 229 -13.47 4.67 19.32
N CYS A 230 -12.94 4.23 18.17
CA CYS A 230 -13.16 2.85 17.69
C CYS A 230 -12.61 1.83 18.69
N ARG A 231 -11.41 2.07 19.23
CA ARG A 231 -10.77 1.19 20.22
C ARG A 231 -11.61 1.06 21.49
N GLN A 232 -12.18 2.15 21.99
CA GLN A 232 -13.07 2.12 23.15
C GLN A 232 -14.33 1.28 22.91
N LYS A 233 -14.79 1.22 21.66
CA LYS A 233 -15.91 0.37 21.22
C LYS A 233 -15.47 -1.06 20.83
N GLY A 234 -14.22 -1.44 21.10
CA GLY A 234 -13.70 -2.79 20.84
C GLY A 234 -13.24 -3.06 19.40
N VAL A 235 -13.06 -2.02 18.58
CA VAL A 235 -12.61 -2.16 17.19
C VAL A 235 -11.26 -1.45 17.02
N LEU A 236 -10.23 -2.20 16.63
CA LEU A 236 -8.91 -1.64 16.36
C LEU A 236 -8.75 -1.31 14.88
N VAL A 237 -8.44 -0.06 14.60
CA VAL A 237 -8.08 0.49 13.28
C VAL A 237 -6.82 1.32 13.45
N PHE A 238 -6.09 1.60 12.37
CA PHE A 238 -4.81 2.29 12.48
C PHE A 238 -4.77 3.52 11.57
N PRO A 239 -4.32 4.69 12.07
CA PRO A 239 -4.00 5.81 11.21
C PRO A 239 -2.71 5.47 10.42
N ALA A 240 -2.77 5.67 9.11
CA ALA A 240 -1.62 5.69 8.23
C ALA A 240 -1.24 7.16 8.01
N SER A 241 -0.38 7.66 8.91
CA SER A 241 0.18 9.00 8.89
C SER A 241 1.61 8.97 8.37
N TYR A 242 2.02 10.05 7.72
CA TYR A 242 3.32 10.16 7.06
C TYR A 242 4.03 11.40 7.56
N LEU A 243 5.36 11.33 7.62
CA LEU A 243 6.15 12.46 8.09
C LEU A 243 5.96 13.66 7.14
N PRO A 244 5.66 14.86 7.68
CA PRO A 244 5.55 16.07 6.87
C PRO A 244 6.82 16.36 6.08
N GLN A 245 6.68 16.89 4.86
CA GLN A 245 7.81 17.31 4.03
C GLN A 245 8.75 18.32 4.71
N GLU A 246 8.22 19.05 5.70
CA GLU A 246 8.93 20.04 6.53
C GLU A 246 10.14 19.43 7.29
N PHE A 247 10.19 18.11 7.49
CA PHE A 247 11.30 17.41 8.15
C PHE A 247 12.48 17.05 7.21
N GLY A 248 12.58 17.67 6.03
CA GLY A 248 13.74 17.50 5.13
C GLY A 248 13.84 16.13 4.46
N ILE A 249 12.76 15.35 4.49
CA ILE A 249 12.68 14.04 3.85
C ILE A 249 12.56 14.25 2.33
N ARG A 250 13.41 13.56 1.56
CA ARG A 250 13.45 13.64 0.08
C ARG A 250 12.22 13.04 -0.62
N GLU A 251 11.14 12.73 0.11
CA GLU A 251 9.89 12.26 -0.47
C GLU A 251 9.20 13.44 -1.17
N LYS A 252 9.36 13.51 -2.49
CA LYS A 252 8.77 14.56 -3.33
C LYS A 252 7.24 14.67 -3.18
N SER A 253 6.57 13.63 -2.72
CA SER A 253 5.13 13.59 -2.46
C SER A 253 4.85 12.59 -1.35
N SER A 254 4.48 13.06 -0.16
CA SER A 254 3.97 12.18 0.90
C SER A 254 2.55 11.72 0.54
N PRO A 255 2.17 10.47 0.83
CA PRO A 255 0.78 10.05 0.73
C PRO A 255 -0.06 10.84 1.73
N LYS A 256 -1.29 11.18 1.34
CA LYS A 256 -2.22 11.83 2.28
C LYS A 256 -2.63 10.87 3.40
N PRO A 257 -2.83 11.35 4.63
CA PRO A 257 -3.30 10.54 5.75
C PRO A 257 -4.55 9.72 5.42
N SER A 258 -4.66 8.55 6.03
CA SER A 258 -5.83 7.69 5.89
C SER A 258 -6.00 6.77 7.10
N LEU A 259 -7.22 6.30 7.32
CA LEU A 259 -7.48 5.19 8.23
C LEU A 259 -7.25 3.88 7.45
N CYS A 260 -6.25 3.11 7.85
CA CYS A 260 -5.98 1.79 7.29
C CYS A 260 -6.79 0.73 8.04
N ILE A 261 -7.54 -0.05 7.28
CA ILE A 261 -8.36 -1.16 7.76
C ILE A 261 -7.82 -2.43 7.09
N CYS A 262 -7.34 -3.35 7.94
CA CYS A 262 -6.87 -4.65 7.54
C CYS A 262 -7.86 -5.71 8.03
N VAL A 263 -8.22 -6.64 7.15
CA VAL A 263 -9.04 -7.80 7.48
C VAL A 263 -8.21 -9.07 7.39
N THR A 264 -8.71 -10.15 8.00
CA THR A 264 -8.07 -11.47 7.95
C THR A 264 -9.08 -12.52 7.49
N ALA A 265 -8.59 -13.68 7.05
CA ALA A 265 -9.43 -14.81 6.68
C ALA A 265 -10.28 -15.34 7.85
N GLN A 266 -9.84 -15.13 9.10
CA GLN A 266 -10.50 -15.64 10.30
C GLN A 266 -11.63 -14.75 10.83
N HIS A 267 -11.78 -13.53 10.33
CA HIS A 267 -12.89 -12.68 10.73
C HIS A 267 -14.23 -13.27 10.26
N THR A 268 -15.21 -13.31 11.17
CA THR A 268 -16.57 -13.71 10.84
C THR A 268 -17.34 -12.56 10.19
N PRO A 269 -18.34 -12.83 9.31
CA PRO A 269 -19.17 -11.79 8.72
C PRO A 269 -19.80 -10.85 9.75
N LYS A 270 -20.28 -11.39 10.89
CA LYS A 270 -20.88 -10.61 11.97
C LYS A 270 -19.89 -9.63 12.62
N GLN A 271 -18.64 -10.05 12.82
CA GLN A 271 -17.59 -9.16 13.33
C GLN A 271 -17.32 -8.02 12.35
N LEU A 272 -17.20 -8.33 11.06
CA LEU A 272 -16.94 -7.34 10.01
C LEU A 272 -18.08 -6.32 9.89
N GLU A 273 -19.33 -6.77 9.94
CA GLU A 273 -20.50 -5.88 9.91
C GLU A 273 -20.57 -4.96 11.13
N THR A 274 -20.29 -5.50 12.32
CA THR A 274 -20.27 -4.74 13.57
C THR A 274 -19.15 -3.70 13.53
N ALA A 275 -17.95 -4.10 13.13
CA ALA A 275 -16.80 -3.21 13.01
C ALA A 275 -17.05 -2.09 11.98
N ALA A 276 -17.57 -2.42 10.79
CA ALA A 276 -17.89 -1.43 9.78
C ALA A 276 -18.93 -0.41 10.28
N GLY A 277 -19.92 -0.84 11.07
CA GLY A 277 -20.88 0.04 11.72
C GLY A 277 -20.23 1.03 12.67
N ILE A 278 -19.40 0.52 13.59
CA ILE A 278 -18.67 1.33 14.58
C ILE A 278 -17.75 2.36 13.89
N ILE A 279 -17.02 1.93 12.85
CA ILE A 279 -16.12 2.80 12.10
C ILE A 279 -16.91 3.94 11.44
N VAL A 280 -17.99 3.65 10.71
CA VAL A 280 -18.78 4.67 10.01
C VAL A 280 -19.42 5.67 10.98
N GLU A 281 -19.99 5.17 12.08
CA GLU A 281 -20.60 6.01 13.11
C GLU A 281 -19.55 6.96 13.71
N THR A 282 -18.38 6.43 14.06
CA THR A 282 -17.29 7.19 14.70
C THR A 282 -16.68 8.21 13.76
N VAL A 283 -16.36 7.81 12.51
CA VAL A 283 -15.88 8.73 11.47
C VAL A 283 -16.86 9.88 11.29
N SER A 284 -18.15 9.59 11.19
CA SER A 284 -19.16 10.63 10.97
C SER A 284 -19.29 11.56 12.17
N LYS A 285 -19.31 11.02 13.40
CA LYS A 285 -19.40 11.79 14.63
C LYS A 285 -18.22 12.76 14.80
N VAL A 286 -17.00 12.32 14.56
CA VAL A 286 -15.78 13.17 14.66
C VAL A 286 -15.82 14.32 13.64
N LEU A 287 -16.31 14.05 12.43
CA LEU A 287 -16.46 15.06 11.38
C LEU A 287 -17.63 16.03 11.66
N GLU A 288 -18.55 15.70 12.56
CA GLU A 288 -19.67 16.57 12.98
C GLU A 288 -19.34 17.42 14.21
N SER A 289 -18.69 16.84 15.22
CA SER A 289 -18.33 17.53 16.46
C SER A 289 -17.22 18.56 16.26
N SER A 290 -16.30 18.28 15.34
CA SER A 290 -15.31 19.25 14.91
C SER A 290 -16.03 20.31 14.08
N SER A 291 -15.84 21.59 14.38
CA SER A 291 -16.37 22.75 13.65
C SER A 291 -15.92 22.74 12.17
N TYR A 292 -16.53 21.87 11.37
CA TYR A 292 -16.26 21.62 9.95
C TYR A 292 -16.85 22.72 9.05
N VAL A 293 -17.10 23.91 9.62
CA VAL A 293 -17.96 24.96 9.02
C VAL A 293 -17.17 26.21 8.61
N SER A 294 -15.94 26.41 9.05
CA SER A 294 -15.15 27.60 8.67
C SER A 294 -13.97 27.21 7.80
N GLU A 295 -14.18 27.00 6.49
CA GLU A 295 -13.12 27.09 5.45
C GLU A 295 -13.65 26.83 4.01
N GLU A 296 -14.96 26.96 3.75
CA GLU A 296 -15.44 27.15 2.36
C GLU A 296 -15.06 28.54 1.81
N SER A 297 -14.53 29.46 2.63
CA SER A 297 -14.14 30.81 2.23
C SER A 297 -12.73 30.97 1.65
N ASP A 298 -11.85 29.97 1.83
CA ASP A 298 -10.41 30.18 1.57
C ASP A 298 -9.89 29.41 0.34
N LEU A 299 -10.75 28.61 -0.30
CA LEU A 299 -10.41 27.84 -1.51
C LEU A 299 -10.81 28.54 -2.82
N ASP A 300 -11.65 29.58 -2.78
CA ASP A 300 -12.05 30.34 -3.97
C ASP A 300 -11.04 31.43 -4.37
N SER A 301 -10.02 31.70 -3.54
CA SER A 301 -8.99 32.71 -3.82
C SER A 301 -7.68 32.16 -4.41
N SER A 302 -7.53 30.83 -4.52
CA SER A 302 -6.28 30.20 -4.98
C SER A 302 -6.35 29.50 -6.34
N VAL A 303 -7.48 29.62 -7.06
CA VAL A 303 -7.63 29.14 -8.46
C VAL A 303 -7.45 30.27 -9.49
N ALA A 304 -6.99 31.44 -9.05
CA ALA A 304 -6.60 32.54 -9.93
C ALA A 304 -5.15 32.96 -9.68
N GLN A 305 -4.19 32.08 -10.05
CA GLN A 305 -2.85 32.44 -10.55
C GLN A 305 -2.07 31.20 -10.99
#